data_AF-A0AAJ1Z8N8-F1
#
_entry.id   AF-A0AAJ1Z8N8-F1
#
_cell.length_a   1.000
_cell.length_b   1.000
_cell.length_c   1.000
_cell.angle_alpha   90.00
_cell.angle_beta   90.00
_cell.angle_gamma   90.00
#
_symmetry.space_group_name_H-M   'P 1'
#
loop_
_entity.id
_entity.type
_entity.pdbx_description
1 polymer ?
#
loop_
_entity_poly.entity_id
_entity_poly.type
_entity_poly.pdbx_seq_one_letter_code
_entity_poly.pdbx_strand_id
1 'polypeptide(L)'
;MEGKIKGIEASLAKDNIKYKEGYYVEHLTGEVEKCTNRHGVSDGHNYDQFKKYFDNSDQYKLEEVKRVEHSDIKGIYDIEYRLKIETKDYRGQGTGEFKFVPKEGKDPLRKTVYDPSVISNEQIIKLGKEAMEDGLLKKQIDELGYQDKIWGTSSNGLKFEGFRNKETGEISNFYPVI
;
A
#
# COMPACT_ATOMS: atom_id res chain seq x y z
N MET A 1 -23.32 23.75 28.13
CA MET A 1 -22.15 24.31 27.43
C MET A 1 -21.21 23.16 27.06
N GLU A 2 -21.55 22.34 26.05
CA GLU A 2 -20.79 21.10 25.74
C GLU A 2 -20.50 20.91 24.24
N GLY A 3 -20.71 21.94 23.41
CA GLY A 3 -20.53 21.84 21.95
C GLY A 3 -19.23 22.41 21.38
N LYS A 4 -18.36 23.04 22.19
CA LYS A 4 -17.21 23.81 21.67
C LYS A 4 -15.84 23.12 21.77
N ILE A 5 -15.68 22.07 22.56
CA ILE A 5 -14.35 21.49 22.83
C ILE A 5 -13.90 20.54 21.70
N LYS A 6 -14.82 19.73 21.15
CA LYS A 6 -14.51 18.79 20.03
C LYS A 6 -13.99 19.46 18.76
N GLY A 7 -14.43 20.69 18.47
CA GLY A 7 -14.02 21.41 17.26
C GLY A 7 -12.58 21.95 17.32
N ILE A 8 -12.07 22.23 18.54
CA ILE A 8 -10.75 22.83 18.75
C ILE A 8 -9.65 21.75 18.71
N GLU A 9 -9.89 20.58 19.31
CA GLU A 9 -8.94 19.45 19.22
C GLU A 9 -8.83 18.90 17.79
N ALA A 10 -9.97 18.84 17.06
CA ALA A 10 -9.97 18.45 15.65
C ALA A 10 -9.24 19.46 14.75
N SER A 11 -9.39 20.77 14.99
CA SER A 11 -8.66 21.79 14.22
C SER A 11 -7.16 21.80 14.55
N LEU A 12 -6.77 21.53 15.80
CA LEU A 12 -5.35 21.45 16.21
C LEU A 12 -4.64 20.21 15.65
N ALA A 13 -5.36 19.11 15.42
CA ALA A 13 -4.84 17.93 14.73
C ALA A 13 -4.61 18.19 13.24
N LYS A 14 -5.52 18.93 12.59
CA LYS A 14 -5.52 19.15 11.15
C LYS A 14 -4.32 19.96 10.64
N ASP A 15 -3.87 20.94 11.42
CA ASP A 15 -2.80 21.87 11.01
C ASP A 15 -1.38 21.38 11.36
N ASN A 16 -1.22 20.20 11.98
CA ASN A 16 0.09 19.74 12.49
C ASN A 16 0.52 18.34 12.03
N ILE A 17 -0.25 17.65 11.17
CA ILE A 17 0.21 16.36 10.63
C ILE A 17 1.31 16.62 9.61
N LYS A 18 2.53 16.20 9.95
CA LYS A 18 3.67 16.25 9.04
C LYS A 18 3.77 14.96 8.24
N TYR A 19 4.11 15.11 6.97
CA TYR A 19 4.36 13.99 6.07
C TYR A 19 5.81 14.08 5.62
N LYS A 20 6.49 12.94 5.58
CA LYS A 20 7.85 12.86 5.04
C LYS A 20 7.80 13.26 3.56
N GLU A 21 8.48 14.34 3.19
CA GLU A 21 8.40 14.91 1.85
C GLU A 21 8.73 13.89 0.75
N GLY A 22 7.88 13.83 -0.29
CA GLY A 22 7.99 12.90 -1.42
C GLY A 22 7.64 11.44 -1.11
N TYR A 23 8.17 10.90 -0.01
CA TYR A 23 8.21 9.45 0.24
C TYR A 23 6.82 8.79 0.33
N TYR A 24 5.84 9.42 0.99
CA TYR A 24 4.49 8.84 1.08
C TYR A 24 3.78 8.79 -0.29
N VAL A 25 4.10 9.72 -1.19
CA VAL A 25 3.53 9.79 -2.54
C VAL A 25 4.16 8.70 -3.40
N GLU A 26 5.49 8.58 -3.36
CA GLU A 26 6.25 7.56 -4.09
C GLU A 26 5.80 6.15 -3.68
N HIS A 27 5.72 5.89 -2.37
CA HIS A 27 5.34 4.58 -1.85
C HIS A 27 3.89 4.17 -2.18
N LEU A 28 3.00 5.14 -2.40
CA LEU A 28 1.59 4.88 -2.74
C LEU A 28 1.35 4.84 -4.26
N THR A 29 2.01 5.72 -5.01
CA THR A 29 1.65 6.03 -6.41
C THR A 29 2.79 5.86 -7.41
N GLY A 30 4.02 5.75 -6.92
CA GLY A 30 5.25 5.73 -7.71
C GLY A 30 5.54 4.38 -8.35
N GLU A 31 6.64 4.37 -9.11
CA GLU A 31 7.15 3.15 -9.75
C GLU A 31 7.62 2.14 -8.70
N VAL A 32 7.49 0.86 -9.01
CA VAL A 32 7.98 -0.21 -8.13
C VAL A 32 9.48 -0.38 -8.32
N GLU A 33 10.24 -0.11 -7.26
CA GLU A 33 11.70 -0.29 -7.28
C GLU A 33 12.17 -1.63 -6.71
N LYS A 34 11.32 -2.30 -5.92
CA LYS A 34 11.71 -3.48 -5.14
C LYS A 34 10.68 -4.59 -5.19
N CYS A 35 11.13 -5.77 -5.59
CA CYS A 35 10.40 -7.03 -5.41
C CYS A 35 11.35 -8.11 -4.89
N THR A 36 10.87 -8.92 -3.95
CA THR A 36 11.66 -10.03 -3.39
C THR A 36 10.83 -11.30 -3.33
N ASN A 37 11.48 -12.46 -3.39
CA ASN A 37 10.83 -13.76 -3.20
C ASN A 37 10.00 -13.86 -1.91
N ARG A 38 10.43 -13.17 -0.84
CA ARG A 38 9.79 -13.27 0.48
C ARG A 38 8.58 -12.36 0.62
N HIS A 39 8.66 -11.15 0.12
CA HIS A 39 7.66 -10.10 0.36
C HIS A 39 6.87 -9.72 -0.89
N GLY A 40 7.22 -10.27 -2.05
CA GLY A 40 6.69 -9.81 -3.33
C GLY A 40 7.12 -8.38 -3.63
N VAL A 41 6.25 -7.66 -4.34
CA VAL A 41 6.38 -6.23 -4.65
C VAL A 41 6.23 -5.42 -3.37
N SER A 42 7.26 -4.65 -3.02
CA SER A 42 7.15 -3.53 -2.09
C SER A 42 6.45 -2.37 -2.80
N ASP A 43 5.63 -1.62 -2.08
CA ASP A 43 4.93 -0.44 -2.61
C ASP A 43 3.98 -0.83 -3.75
N GLY A 44 3.87 -0.03 -4.81
CA GLY A 44 3.12 -0.42 -6.01
C GLY A 44 1.62 -0.60 -5.77
N HIS A 45 1.01 0.31 -5.01
CA HIS A 45 -0.44 0.30 -4.78
C HIS A 45 -1.20 0.91 -5.97
N ASN A 46 -0.54 1.67 -6.84
CA ASN A 46 -1.05 1.99 -8.17
C ASN A 46 -0.99 0.75 -9.06
N TYR A 47 -2.14 0.28 -9.55
CA TYR A 47 -2.20 -0.98 -10.30
C TYR A 47 -1.43 -0.95 -11.63
N ASP A 48 -1.37 0.19 -12.30
CA ASP A 48 -0.58 0.33 -13.54
C ASP A 48 0.91 0.19 -13.24
N GLN A 49 1.41 0.81 -12.16
CA GLN A 49 2.80 0.68 -11.75
C GLN A 49 3.13 -0.73 -11.28
N PHE A 50 2.22 -1.37 -10.56
CA PHE A 50 2.33 -2.78 -10.17
C PHE A 50 2.50 -3.67 -11.40
N LYS A 51 1.67 -3.49 -12.44
CA LYS A 51 1.74 -4.27 -13.68
C LYS A 51 3.00 -3.97 -14.49
N LYS A 52 3.32 -2.68 -14.66
CA LYS A 52 4.51 -2.19 -15.36
C LYS A 52 5.79 -2.81 -14.82
N TYR A 53 5.87 -3.04 -13.50
CA TYR A 53 7.00 -3.74 -12.89
C TYR A 53 7.27 -5.10 -13.53
N PHE A 54 6.26 -5.95 -13.64
CA PHE A 54 6.40 -7.31 -14.18
C PHE A 54 6.59 -7.33 -15.69
N ASP A 55 5.96 -6.39 -16.40
CA ASP A 55 6.12 -6.26 -17.84
C ASP A 55 7.58 -5.94 -18.19
N ASN A 56 8.23 -5.09 -17.38
CA ASN A 56 9.62 -4.66 -17.57
C ASN A 56 10.67 -5.50 -16.81
N SER A 57 10.27 -6.46 -15.97
CA SER A 57 11.20 -7.26 -15.18
C SER A 57 11.70 -8.48 -15.95
N ASP A 58 13.03 -8.65 -16.04
CA ASP A 58 13.66 -9.88 -16.54
C ASP A 58 13.65 -11.01 -15.50
N GLN A 59 13.40 -10.70 -14.23
CA GLN A 59 13.51 -11.64 -13.13
C GLN A 59 12.16 -12.24 -12.72
N TYR A 60 11.11 -11.41 -12.69
CA TYR A 60 9.81 -11.78 -12.16
C TYR A 60 8.73 -11.51 -13.20
N LYS A 61 7.92 -12.53 -13.50
CA LYS A 61 6.66 -12.38 -14.22
C LYS A 61 5.49 -12.54 -13.26
N LEU A 62 4.39 -11.86 -13.54
CA LEU A 62 3.19 -11.91 -12.72
C LEU A 62 2.37 -13.16 -13.06
N GLU A 63 2.04 -13.95 -12.05
CA GLU A 63 0.87 -14.84 -12.08
C GLU A 63 -0.19 -14.23 -11.17
N GLU A 64 -1.26 -13.70 -11.75
CA GLU A 64 -2.41 -13.23 -10.98
C GLU A 64 -3.32 -14.42 -10.67
N VAL A 65 -3.47 -14.74 -9.38
CA VAL A 65 -4.23 -15.91 -8.90
C VAL A 65 -5.69 -15.52 -8.69
N LYS A 66 -5.91 -14.36 -8.10
CA LYS A 66 -7.25 -13.84 -7.80
C LYS A 66 -7.22 -12.33 -7.71
N ARG A 67 -8.33 -11.71 -8.09
CA ARG A 67 -8.61 -10.29 -7.86
C ARG A 67 -10.00 -10.17 -7.24
N VAL A 68 -10.09 -9.44 -6.15
CA VAL A 68 -11.35 -9.19 -5.44
C VAL A 68 -11.54 -7.69 -5.34
N GLU A 69 -12.61 -7.17 -5.94
CA GLU A 69 -12.98 -5.75 -5.80
C GLU A 69 -13.55 -5.49 -4.41
N HIS A 70 -13.26 -4.32 -3.86
CA HIS A 70 -13.89 -3.83 -2.63
C HIS A 70 -15.41 -3.73 -2.82
N SER A 71 -16.19 -4.18 -1.83
CA SER A 71 -17.66 -4.28 -1.92
C SER A 71 -18.35 -2.97 -2.30
N ASP A 72 -17.88 -1.87 -1.72
CA ASP A 72 -18.56 -0.57 -1.82
C ASP A 72 -17.75 0.51 -2.58
N ILE A 73 -16.49 0.24 -2.93
CA ILE A 73 -15.56 1.26 -3.43
C ILE A 73 -14.92 0.75 -4.71
N LYS A 74 -15.52 1.16 -5.84
CA LYS A 74 -15.03 0.77 -7.16
C LYS A 74 -13.59 1.18 -7.37
N GLY A 75 -12.85 0.32 -8.08
CA GLY A 75 -11.45 0.58 -8.40
C GLY A 75 -10.47 0.29 -7.26
N ILE A 76 -10.90 -0.27 -6.13
CA ILE A 76 -10.02 -0.83 -5.09
C ILE A 76 -10.08 -2.35 -5.16
N TYR A 77 -8.93 -3.01 -5.16
CA TYR A 77 -8.85 -4.46 -5.29
C TYR A 77 -7.82 -5.06 -4.35
N ASP A 78 -8.15 -6.20 -3.76
CA ASP A 78 -7.15 -7.14 -3.25
C ASP A 78 -6.74 -8.10 -4.35
N ILE A 79 -5.45 -8.09 -4.68
CA ILE A 79 -4.83 -9.03 -5.62
C ILE A 79 -4.08 -10.11 -4.86
N GLU A 80 -4.37 -11.36 -5.20
CA GLU A 80 -3.56 -12.51 -4.84
C GLU A 80 -2.71 -12.89 -6.05
N TYR A 81 -1.40 -13.01 -5.85
CA TYR A 81 -0.46 -13.25 -6.95
C TYR A 81 0.73 -14.11 -6.54
N ARG A 82 1.42 -14.67 -7.53
CA ARG A 82 2.72 -15.31 -7.36
C ARG A 82 3.71 -14.71 -8.34
N LEU A 83 4.98 -14.82 -7.98
CA LEU A 83 6.11 -14.50 -8.85
C LEU A 83 6.43 -15.75 -9.67
N LYS A 84 6.31 -15.64 -10.98
CA LYS A 84 6.78 -16.64 -11.93
C LYS A 84 8.23 -16.31 -12.29
N ILE A 85 9.15 -17.22 -11.97
CA ILE A 85 10.60 -17.02 -12.11
C ILE A 85 11.16 -18.12 -13.00
N GLU A 86 11.90 -17.75 -14.03
CA GLU A 86 12.57 -18.72 -14.89
C GLU A 86 13.65 -19.47 -14.11
N THR A 87 13.66 -20.80 -14.23
CA THR A 87 14.73 -21.61 -13.65
C THR A 87 16.00 -21.45 -14.47
N LYS A 88 17.13 -21.40 -13.77
CA LYS A 88 18.45 -21.28 -14.39
C LYS A 88 19.19 -22.61 -14.30
N ASP A 89 19.93 -22.95 -15.35
CA ASP A 89 20.83 -24.10 -15.37
C ASP A 89 22.07 -23.85 -14.47
N TYR A 90 22.98 -24.81 -14.43
CA TYR A 90 24.21 -24.71 -13.63
C TYR A 90 25.17 -23.60 -14.11
N ARG A 91 24.97 -23.06 -15.31
CA ARG A 91 25.73 -21.95 -15.91
C ARG A 91 25.04 -20.59 -15.69
N GLY A 92 23.85 -20.60 -15.07
CA GLY A 92 23.05 -19.39 -14.85
C GLY A 92 22.21 -18.97 -16.06
N GLN A 93 22.10 -19.80 -17.09
CA GLN A 93 21.28 -19.52 -18.28
C GLN A 93 19.82 -19.96 -18.06
N GLY A 94 18.89 -19.19 -18.62
CA GLY A 94 17.46 -19.52 -18.59
C GLY A 94 17.17 -20.86 -19.26
N THR A 95 16.34 -21.68 -18.63
CA THR A 95 16.00 -23.03 -19.11
C THR A 95 14.70 -23.06 -19.91
N GLY A 96 13.95 -21.97 -19.97
CA GLY A 96 12.56 -21.91 -20.46
C GLY A 96 11.52 -22.46 -19.48
N GLU A 97 11.95 -23.18 -18.44
CA GLU A 97 11.10 -23.68 -17.37
C GLU A 97 10.90 -22.63 -16.28
N PHE A 98 9.76 -22.69 -15.57
CA PHE A 98 9.40 -21.69 -14.57
C PHE A 98 8.99 -22.32 -13.25
N LYS A 99 9.27 -21.60 -12.16
CA LYS A 99 8.76 -21.89 -10.82
C LYS A 99 7.94 -20.73 -10.27
N PHE A 100 6.98 -21.05 -9.42
CA PHE A 100 6.19 -20.05 -8.70
C PHE A 100 6.73 -19.78 -7.30
N VAL A 101 6.69 -18.52 -6.90
CA VAL A 101 7.01 -18.06 -5.55
C VAL A 101 5.90 -17.14 -5.05
N PRO A 102 5.17 -17.50 -3.98
CA PRO A 102 5.18 -18.79 -3.27
C PRO A 102 4.83 -19.97 -4.19
N LYS A 103 5.19 -21.20 -3.81
CA LYS A 103 4.84 -22.39 -4.62
C LYS A 103 3.32 -22.57 -4.70
N GLU A 104 2.85 -23.27 -5.72
CA GLU A 104 1.46 -23.72 -5.78
C GLU A 104 1.07 -24.51 -4.52
N GLY A 105 -0.17 -24.35 -4.07
CA GLY A 105 -0.65 -24.92 -2.80
C GLY A 105 -0.13 -24.22 -1.53
N LYS A 106 0.68 -23.17 -1.66
CA LYS A 106 0.94 -22.20 -0.58
C LYS A 106 0.13 -20.93 -0.81
N ASP A 107 -0.11 -20.23 0.30
CA ASP A 107 -0.79 -18.93 0.28
C ASP A 107 -0.04 -17.98 -0.67
N PRO A 108 -0.74 -17.36 -1.63
CA PRO A 108 -0.16 -16.41 -2.54
C PRO A 108 0.25 -15.11 -1.83
N LEU A 109 1.06 -14.30 -2.50
CA LEU A 109 1.32 -12.92 -2.06
C LEU A 109 0.04 -12.10 -2.21
N ARG A 110 -0.16 -11.14 -1.31
CA ARG A 110 -1.32 -10.25 -1.32
C ARG A 110 -0.90 -8.80 -1.43
N LYS A 111 -1.70 -8.01 -2.13
CA LYS A 111 -1.58 -6.55 -2.15
C LYS A 111 -2.93 -5.92 -2.41
N THR A 112 -3.23 -4.84 -1.69
CA THR A 112 -4.35 -3.96 -2.04
C THR A 112 -3.86 -2.91 -3.02
N VAL A 113 -4.52 -2.78 -4.16
CA VAL A 113 -4.19 -1.82 -5.22
C VAL A 113 -5.41 -0.97 -5.58
N TYR A 114 -5.18 0.20 -6.15
CA TYR A 114 -6.21 1.01 -6.79
C TYR A 114 -5.97 1.07 -8.31
N ASP A 115 -7.07 1.14 -9.05
CA ASP A 115 -7.07 1.38 -10.49
C ASP A 115 -7.01 2.90 -10.76
N PRO A 116 -5.91 3.43 -11.32
CA PRO A 116 -5.74 4.86 -11.53
C PRO A 116 -6.71 5.46 -12.56
N SER A 117 -7.36 4.63 -13.39
CA SER A 117 -8.40 5.08 -14.31
C SER A 117 -9.74 5.36 -13.61
N VAL A 118 -9.93 4.82 -12.41
CA VAL A 118 -11.14 5.00 -11.57
C VAL A 118 -10.87 5.96 -10.42
N ILE A 119 -9.73 5.82 -9.73
CA ILE A 119 -9.30 6.67 -8.61
C ILE A 119 -7.94 7.27 -8.97
N SER A 120 -7.88 8.58 -9.22
CA SER A 120 -6.61 9.23 -9.55
C SER A 120 -5.60 9.19 -8.40
N ASN A 121 -4.32 9.40 -8.72
CA ASN A 121 -3.24 9.49 -7.73
C ASN A 121 -3.54 10.58 -6.68
N GLU A 122 -4.00 11.76 -7.11
CA GLU A 122 -4.35 12.85 -6.20
C GLU A 122 -5.50 12.46 -5.27
N GLN A 123 -6.49 11.74 -5.79
CA GLN A 123 -7.64 11.32 -5.01
C GLN A 123 -7.26 10.26 -3.96
N ILE A 124 -6.48 9.24 -4.30
CA ILE A 124 -6.05 8.23 -3.32
C ILE A 124 -5.14 8.82 -2.25
N ILE A 125 -4.27 9.77 -2.62
CA ILE A 125 -3.43 10.50 -1.66
C ILE A 125 -4.30 11.29 -0.70
N LYS A 126 -5.32 12.00 -1.20
CA LYS A 126 -6.26 12.76 -0.38
C LYS A 126 -6.98 11.83 0.62
N LEU A 127 -7.51 10.70 0.16
CA LEU A 127 -8.18 9.72 1.01
C LEU A 127 -7.25 9.17 2.09
N GLY A 128 -6.01 8.85 1.73
CA GLY A 128 -5.02 8.38 2.71
C GLY A 128 -4.70 9.42 3.78
N LYS A 129 -4.58 10.70 3.42
CA LYS A 129 -4.41 11.79 4.39
C LYS A 129 -5.61 11.93 5.33
N GLU A 130 -6.83 11.84 4.80
CA GLU A 130 -8.06 11.86 5.61
C GLU A 130 -8.09 10.67 6.59
N ALA A 131 -7.70 9.48 6.14
CA ALA A 131 -7.64 8.30 6.99
C ALA A 131 -6.57 8.43 8.08
N MET A 132 -5.41 9.03 7.79
CA MET A 132 -4.39 9.28 8.81
C MET A 132 -4.86 10.28 9.87
N GLU A 133 -5.56 11.35 9.47
CA GLU A 133 -6.20 12.29 10.39
C GLU A 133 -7.22 11.56 11.28
N ASP A 134 -8.09 10.75 10.68
CA ASP A 134 -9.09 9.94 11.38
C ASP A 134 -8.46 9.02 12.43
N GLY A 135 -7.42 8.28 12.04
CA GLY A 135 -6.73 7.33 12.92
C GLY A 135 -6.06 8.00 14.11
N LEU A 136 -5.41 9.14 13.89
CA LEU A 136 -4.80 9.93 14.95
C LEU A 136 -5.85 10.51 15.91
N LEU A 137 -6.94 11.06 15.39
CA LEU A 137 -8.04 11.61 16.19
C LEU A 137 -8.72 10.54 17.05
N LYS A 138 -8.91 9.33 16.50
CA LYS A 138 -9.52 8.19 17.20
C LYS A 138 -8.54 7.40 18.07
N LYS A 139 -7.24 7.77 18.07
CA LYS A 139 -6.17 7.04 18.77
C LYS A 139 -6.08 5.57 18.34
N GLN A 140 -6.33 5.29 17.06
CA GLN A 140 -6.18 3.96 16.46
C GLN A 140 -4.71 3.74 16.08
N ILE A 141 -3.88 3.54 17.10
CA ILE A 141 -2.42 3.53 16.98
C ILE A 141 -1.85 2.34 17.75
N ASP A 142 -1.00 1.56 17.08
CA ASP A 142 -0.14 0.57 17.73
C ASP A 142 1.32 1.03 17.68
N GLU A 143 1.97 0.96 18.83
CA GLU A 143 3.36 1.32 18.99
C GLU A 143 4.29 0.17 18.53
N LEU A 144 5.15 0.45 17.54
CA LEU A 144 6.09 -0.51 16.95
C LEU A 144 7.54 -0.01 17.04
N GLY A 145 8.15 -0.15 18.21
CA GLY A 145 9.53 0.29 18.42
C GLY A 145 9.69 1.78 18.14
N TYR A 146 10.43 2.13 17.08
CA TYR A 146 10.71 3.51 16.67
C TYR A 146 9.59 4.17 15.84
N GLN A 147 8.55 3.44 15.46
CA GLN A 147 7.44 3.93 14.66
C GLN A 147 6.09 3.58 15.28
N ASP A 148 5.07 4.32 14.90
CA ASP A 148 3.66 4.03 15.16
C ASP A 148 3.03 3.46 13.90
N LYS A 149 2.18 2.44 14.06
CA LYS A 149 1.24 2.00 13.02
C LYS A 149 -0.11 2.65 13.29
N ILE A 150 -0.66 3.33 12.29
CA ILE A 150 -1.93 4.05 12.37
C ILE A 150 -2.94 3.34 11.48
N TRP A 151 -4.15 3.13 11.99
CA TRP A 151 -5.30 2.73 11.19
C TRP A 151 -6.30 3.85 11.15
N GLY A 152 -6.90 4.09 10.00
CA GLY A 152 -8.01 5.02 9.93
C GLY A 152 -8.85 4.81 8.69
N THR A 153 -9.96 5.54 8.66
CA THR A 153 -10.95 5.46 7.59
C THR A 153 -11.14 6.81 6.94
N SER A 154 -11.00 6.87 5.62
CA SER A 154 -11.20 8.08 4.83
C SER A 154 -12.69 8.44 4.67
N SER A 155 -12.99 9.61 4.12
CA SER A 155 -14.37 10.11 4.03
C SER A 155 -15.30 9.24 3.18
N ASN A 156 -14.77 8.44 2.26
CA ASN A 156 -15.56 7.51 1.43
C ASN A 156 -15.65 6.10 2.03
N GLY A 157 -15.14 5.88 3.24
CA GLY A 157 -15.12 4.57 3.91
C GLY A 157 -13.91 3.69 3.60
N LEU A 158 -13.01 4.10 2.71
CA LEU A 158 -11.79 3.33 2.43
C LEU A 158 -10.85 3.38 3.63
N LYS A 159 -10.41 2.21 4.07
CA LYS A 159 -9.47 2.07 5.19
C LYS A 159 -8.03 2.15 4.71
N PHE A 160 -7.18 2.69 5.56
CA PHE A 160 -5.74 2.77 5.34
C PHE A 160 -4.97 2.29 6.56
N GLU A 161 -3.81 1.72 6.30
CA GLU A 161 -2.73 1.62 7.28
C GLU A 161 -1.64 2.62 6.93
N GLY A 162 -1.02 3.22 7.93
CA GLY A 162 0.12 4.10 7.74
C GLY A 162 1.13 3.99 8.86
N PHE A 163 2.31 4.55 8.63
CA PHE A 163 3.39 4.53 9.60
C PHE A 163 3.87 5.94 9.91
N ARG A 164 4.08 6.23 11.19
CA ARG A 164 4.62 7.50 11.66
C ARG A 164 5.92 7.27 12.41
N ASN A 165 6.94 8.04 12.10
CA ASN A 165 8.18 8.06 12.85
C ASN A 165 7.93 8.75 14.21
N LYS A 166 8.26 8.08 15.32
CA LYS A 166 8.01 8.62 16.68
C LYS A 166 8.91 9.79 17.04
N GLU A 167 10.12 9.85 16.51
CA GLU A 167 11.10 10.90 16.77
C GLU A 167 10.75 12.18 16.03
N THR A 168 10.44 12.10 14.73
CA THR A 168 10.13 13.29 13.91
C THR A 168 8.65 13.67 13.95
N GLY A 169 7.78 12.74 14.32
CA GLY A 169 6.32 12.87 14.24
C GLY A 169 5.77 12.80 12.81
N GLU A 170 6.61 12.54 11.81
CA GLU A 170 6.23 12.52 10.40
C GLU A 170 5.61 11.18 10.01
N ILE A 171 4.51 11.24 9.27
CA ILE A 171 3.95 10.09 8.57
C ILE A 171 4.88 9.78 7.39
N SER A 172 5.49 8.60 7.40
CA SER A 172 6.40 8.16 6.34
C SER A 172 5.62 7.68 5.12
N ASN A 173 4.64 6.80 5.31
CA ASN A 173 3.84 6.23 4.23
C ASN A 173 2.46 5.79 4.74
N PHE A 174 1.56 5.53 3.79
CA PHE A 174 0.25 4.91 4.02
C PHE A 174 -0.23 4.22 2.75
N TYR A 175 -1.11 3.23 2.90
CA TYR A 175 -1.68 2.47 1.80
C TYR A 175 -3.07 1.94 2.12
N PRO A 176 -3.93 1.74 1.09
CA PRO A 176 -5.28 1.23 1.30
C PRO A 176 -5.25 -0.23 1.76
N VAL A 177 -6.27 -0.62 2.52
CA VAL A 177 -6.52 -2.01 2.95
C VAL A 177 -8.03 -2.31 2.89
N ILE A 178 -8.39 -3.58 2.73
CA ILE A 178 -9.78 -4.08 2.72
C ILE A 178 -10.11 -4.78 4.04
#